data_AF-A0A819WXF7-F1
#
_entry.id   AF-A0A819WXF7-F1
#
_cell.length_a   1.000
_cell.length_b   1.000
_cell.length_c   1.000
_cell.angle_alpha   90.00
_cell.angle_beta   90.00
_cell.angle_gamma   90.00
#
_symmetry.space_group_name_H-M   'P 1'
#
loop_
_entity.id
_entity.type
_entity.pdbx_description
1 polymer ?
#
loop_
_entity_poly.entity_id
_entity_poly.type
_entity_poly.pdbx_seq_one_letter_code
_entity_poly.pdbx_strand_id
1 'polypeptide(L)'
;MLAGENSITVQDVLTAYIILTLNKYCYNNNNERRILHTITIVNSRGVSDFIAPQDQVSNSLFMVLSNDFDDPYSLSNIAKTIRQSIIQLRDPKVLESGIATIDGLIRKNIRNNKFPNPQLVPNEIAVNSN
;
A
#
# COMPACT_ATOMS: atom_id res chain seq x y z
N MET A 1 20.42 -2.09 -7.37
CA MET A 1 19.45 -2.06 -8.48
C MET A 1 18.33 -3.03 -8.11
N LEU A 2 17.21 -2.53 -7.58
CA LEU A 2 16.10 -3.37 -7.15
C LEU A 2 15.38 -3.87 -8.41
N ALA A 3 15.41 -5.18 -8.66
CA ALA A 3 14.79 -5.78 -9.83
C ALA A 3 13.26 -5.51 -9.85
N GLY A 4 12.73 -5.02 -10.97
CA GLY A 4 11.29 -4.92 -11.22
C GLY A 4 10.63 -3.55 -11.09
N GLU A 5 11.39 -2.45 -11.11
CA GLU A 5 10.88 -1.10 -10.82
C GLU A 5 9.71 -0.61 -11.69
N ASN A 6 9.47 -1.16 -12.89
CA ASN A 6 8.34 -0.72 -13.75
C ASN A 6 7.43 -1.84 -14.27
N SER A 7 7.69 -3.10 -13.91
CA SER A 7 6.92 -4.23 -14.40
C SER A 7 6.02 -4.80 -13.30
N ILE A 8 4.82 -5.21 -13.69
CA ILE A 8 3.92 -6.00 -12.84
C ILE A 8 4.66 -7.28 -12.39
N THR A 9 4.68 -7.57 -11.09
CA THR A 9 5.28 -8.80 -10.54
C THR A 9 4.23 -9.88 -10.31
N VAL A 10 4.72 -11.09 -10.05
CA VAL A 10 3.88 -12.22 -9.60
C VAL A 10 3.08 -11.84 -8.35
N GLN A 11 3.67 -11.10 -7.42
CA GLN A 11 2.97 -10.66 -6.22
C GLN A 11 1.79 -9.74 -6.54
N ASP A 12 1.94 -8.78 -7.45
CA ASP A 12 0.84 -7.89 -7.83
C ASP A 12 -0.31 -8.71 -8.44
N VAL A 13 0.02 -9.67 -9.32
CA VAL A 13 -0.97 -10.53 -9.99
C VAL A 13 -1.69 -11.44 -8.99
N LEU A 14 -0.96 -12.05 -8.06
CA LEU A 14 -1.56 -12.90 -7.02
C LEU A 14 -2.48 -12.09 -6.11
N THR A 15 -2.05 -10.89 -5.71
CA THR A 15 -2.87 -9.98 -4.89
C THR A 15 -4.13 -9.56 -5.63
N ALA A 16 -3.99 -9.17 -6.91
CA ALA A 16 -5.11 -8.84 -7.77
C ALA A 16 -6.07 -10.01 -7.95
N TYR A 17 -5.56 -11.24 -8.05
CA TYR A 17 -6.38 -12.44 -8.18
C TYR A 17 -7.22 -12.71 -6.92
N ILE A 18 -6.62 -12.53 -5.74
CA ILE A 18 -7.34 -12.64 -4.46
C ILE A 18 -8.46 -11.60 -4.39
N ILE A 19 -8.16 -10.33 -4.67
CA ILE A 19 -9.14 -9.24 -4.67
C ILE A 19 -10.28 -9.52 -5.65
N LEU A 20 -9.94 -9.88 -6.89
CA LEU A 20 -10.91 -10.24 -7.93
C LEU A 20 -11.83 -11.37 -7.45
N THR A 21 -11.25 -12.41 -6.86
CA THR A 21 -12.00 -13.57 -6.38
C THR A 21 -12.94 -13.20 -5.24
N LEU A 22 -12.46 -12.43 -4.25
CA LEU A 22 -13.28 -11.94 -3.14
C LEU A 22 -14.42 -11.04 -3.63
N ASN A 23 -14.12 -10.09 -4.51
CA ASN A 23 -15.12 -9.19 -5.09
C ASN A 23 -16.16 -9.96 -5.91
N LYS A 24 -15.75 -10.97 -6.68
CA LYS A 24 -16.63 -11.74 -7.56
C LYS A 24 -17.49 -12.76 -6.82
N TYR A 25 -16.96 -13.41 -5.78
CA TYR A 25 -17.63 -14.55 -5.15
C TYR A 25 -18.11 -14.28 -3.72
N CYS A 26 -17.42 -13.41 -2.97
CA CYS A 26 -17.80 -13.10 -1.59
C CYS A 26 -18.59 -11.78 -1.47
N TYR A 27 -18.30 -10.81 -2.34
CA TYR A 27 -18.88 -9.45 -2.26
C TYR A 27 -19.67 -9.02 -3.50
N ASN A 28 -20.07 -9.97 -4.37
CA ASN A 28 -20.69 -9.70 -5.67
C ASN A 28 -21.88 -8.72 -5.62
N ASN A 29 -22.67 -8.78 -4.54
CA ASN A 29 -23.86 -7.95 -4.32
C ASN A 29 -23.74 -7.03 -3.10
N ASN A 30 -22.56 -6.91 -2.51
CA ASN A 30 -22.33 -6.10 -1.32
C ASN A 30 -21.40 -4.93 -1.66
N ASN A 31 -21.98 -3.86 -2.22
CA ASN A 31 -21.23 -2.66 -2.61
C ASN A 31 -20.52 -2.01 -1.43
N GLU A 32 -21.03 -2.15 -0.20
CA GLU A 32 -20.42 -1.61 1.01
C GLU A 32 -19.18 -2.39 1.48
N ARG A 33 -18.96 -3.60 0.94
CA ARG A 33 -17.83 -4.47 1.27
C ARG A 33 -16.94 -4.79 0.07
N ARG A 34 -17.23 -4.23 -1.11
CA ARG A 34 -16.43 -4.44 -2.30
C ARG A 34 -15.05 -3.83 -2.07
N ILE A 35 -14.00 -4.62 -2.23
CA ILE A 35 -12.62 -4.14 -2.08
C ILE A 35 -12.31 -3.20 -3.25
N LEU A 36 -11.94 -1.96 -2.94
CA LEU A 36 -11.65 -0.92 -3.93
C LEU A 36 -10.19 -0.50 -3.93
N HIS A 37 -9.44 -0.84 -2.89
CA HIS A 37 -8.04 -0.46 -2.76
C HIS A 37 -7.28 -1.45 -1.87
N THR A 38 -5.96 -1.39 -1.92
CA THR A 38 -5.06 -2.29 -1.17
C THR A 38 -4.14 -1.49 -0.27
N ILE A 39 -3.97 -1.93 0.97
CA ILE A 39 -2.83 -1.53 1.81
C ILE A 39 -1.68 -2.49 1.52
N THR A 40 -0.58 -1.98 0.98
CA THR A 40 0.63 -2.79 0.72
C THR A 40 1.73 -2.37 1.69
N ILE A 41 2.31 -3.33 2.42
CA ILE A 41 3.48 -3.12 3.25
C ILE A 41 4.72 -3.30 2.38
N VAL A 42 5.58 -2.29 2.28
CA VAL A 42 6.75 -2.28 1.39
C VAL A 42 8.03 -2.13 2.20
N ASN A 43 9.00 -3.00 1.96
CA ASN A 43 10.36 -2.81 2.45
C ASN A 43 11.03 -1.63 1.72
N SER A 44 11.42 -0.61 2.48
CA SER A 44 12.02 0.63 1.95
C SER A 44 13.52 0.77 2.24
N ARG A 45 14.18 -0.30 2.72
CA ARG A 45 15.65 -0.30 2.83
C ARG A 45 16.29 -0.06 1.46
N GLY A 46 17.25 0.85 1.42
CA GLY A 46 17.97 1.24 0.21
C GLY A 46 17.15 2.09 -0.78
N VAL A 47 15.93 2.51 -0.40
CA VAL A 47 15.14 3.46 -1.21
C VAL A 47 15.69 4.88 -1.03
N SER A 48 15.91 5.30 0.21
CA SER A 48 16.58 6.55 0.54
C SER A 48 17.59 6.29 1.65
N ASP A 49 18.87 6.55 1.41
CA ASP A 49 19.92 6.41 2.42
C ASP A 49 19.73 7.38 3.60
N PHE A 50 18.96 8.45 3.42
CA PHE A 50 18.63 9.39 4.49
C PHE A 50 17.58 8.81 5.45
N ILE A 51 16.59 8.08 4.93
CA ILE A 51 15.51 7.51 5.73
C ILE A 51 15.85 6.11 6.21
N ALA A 52 16.19 5.24 5.25
CA ALA A 52 16.29 3.82 5.41
C ALA A 52 17.51 3.27 4.66
N PRO A 53 18.72 3.45 5.21
CA PRO A 53 19.94 2.85 4.68
C PRO A 53 19.77 1.35 4.43
N GLN A 54 20.49 0.84 3.44
CA GLN A 54 20.46 -0.59 3.08
C GLN A 54 20.76 -1.51 4.27
N ASP A 55 21.72 -1.13 5.12
CA ASP A 55 22.21 -1.93 6.24
C ASP A 55 21.48 -1.64 7.58
N GLN A 56 20.34 -0.94 7.54
CA GLN A 56 19.57 -0.62 8.74
C GLN A 56 18.97 -1.88 9.38
N VAL A 57 19.31 -2.10 10.65
CA VAL A 57 18.88 -3.27 11.43
C VAL A 57 17.45 -3.12 12.01
N SER A 58 16.95 -1.89 12.13
CA SER A 58 15.56 -1.64 12.58
C SER A 58 14.52 -1.82 11.48
N ASN A 59 13.23 -1.68 11.83
CA ASN A 59 12.13 -1.82 10.88
C ASN A 59 12.11 -0.65 9.89
N SER A 60 12.12 -0.97 8.59
CA SER A 60 11.99 0.00 7.49
C SER A 60 10.83 -0.42 6.57
N LEU A 61 9.69 -0.74 7.18
CA LEU A 61 8.46 -1.14 6.51
C LEU A 61 7.52 0.05 6.45
N PHE A 62 7.05 0.39 5.26
CA PHE A 62 6.09 1.46 5.05
C PHE A 62 4.82 0.92 4.42
N MET A 63 3.67 1.38 4.88
CA MET A 63 2.37 1.01 4.33
C MET A 63 1.96 2.03 3.29
N VAL A 64 1.58 1.58 2.10
CA VAL A 64 0.98 2.42 1.06
C VAL A 64 -0.44 1.96 0.80
N LEU A 65 -1.36 2.91 0.82
CA LEU A 65 -2.73 2.73 0.33
C LEU A 65 -2.73 2.94 -1.18
N SER A 66 -3.28 2.01 -1.94
CA SER A 66 -3.45 2.21 -3.38
C SER A 66 -4.52 3.25 -3.67
N ASN A 67 -4.51 3.80 -4.89
CA ASN A 67 -5.70 4.45 -5.42
C ASN A 67 -6.84 3.43 -5.56
N ASP A 68 -8.06 3.94 -5.74
CA ASP A 68 -9.22 3.12 -6.08
C ASP A 68 -8.97 2.36 -7.39
N PHE A 69 -9.44 1.11 -7.48
CA PHE A 69 -9.45 0.35 -8.72
C PHE A 69 -10.54 0.90 -9.64
N ASP A 70 -10.16 1.39 -10.82
CA ASP A 70 -11.14 1.83 -11.83
C ASP A 70 -12.08 0.67 -12.22
N ASP A 71 -11.54 -0.54 -12.28
CA ASP A 71 -12.30 -1.77 -12.49
C ASP A 71 -11.91 -2.83 -11.45
N PRO A 72 -12.69 -2.97 -10.36
CA PRO A 72 -12.44 -3.93 -9.29
C PRO A 72 -12.74 -5.39 -9.69
N TYR A 73 -13.11 -5.64 -10.96
CA TYR A 73 -13.29 -6.96 -11.56
C TYR A 73 -12.29 -7.24 -12.70
N SER A 74 -11.35 -6.33 -12.97
CA SER A 74 -10.25 -6.56 -13.91
C SER A 74 -8.96 -6.86 -13.17
N LEU A 75 -8.47 -8.10 -13.33
CA LEU A 75 -7.19 -8.54 -12.79
C LEU A 75 -6.05 -7.57 -13.17
N SER A 76 -6.05 -7.12 -14.42
CA SER A 76 -5.01 -6.23 -14.94
C SER A 76 -5.10 -4.81 -14.38
N ASN A 77 -6.30 -4.29 -14.11
CA ASN A 77 -6.47 -2.98 -13.51
C ASN A 77 -5.96 -3.00 -12.07
N ILE A 78 -6.45 -3.94 -11.27
CA ILE A 78 -6.05 -4.09 -9.86
C ILE A 78 -4.53 -4.25 -9.74
N ALA A 79 -3.91 -5.14 -10.53
CA ALA A 79 -2.46 -5.36 -10.48
C ALA A 79 -1.65 -4.12 -10.87
N LYS A 80 -2.10 -3.36 -11.89
CA LYS A 80 -1.45 -2.11 -12.30
C LYS A 80 -1.56 -1.04 -11.21
N THR A 81 -2.72 -0.88 -10.60
CA THR A 81 -2.95 0.09 -9.53
C THR A 81 -2.07 -0.20 -8.33
N ILE A 82 -1.98 -1.46 -7.89
CA ILE A 82 -1.07 -1.88 -6.81
C ILE A 82 0.39 -1.56 -7.17
N ARG A 83 0.83 -1.96 -8.36
CA ARG A 83 2.21 -1.71 -8.85
C ARG A 83 2.54 -0.22 -8.86
N GLN A 84 1.65 0.61 -9.38
CA GLN A 84 1.85 2.06 -9.43
C GLN A 84 2.03 2.67 -8.04
N SER A 85 1.23 2.26 -7.06
CA SER A 85 1.35 2.75 -5.69
C SER A 85 2.66 2.31 -5.02
N ILE A 86 3.14 1.09 -5.28
CA ILE A 86 4.44 0.64 -4.78
C ILE A 86 5.58 1.43 -5.42
N ILE A 87 5.54 1.66 -6.74
CA ILE A 87 6.54 2.45 -7.46
C ILE A 87 6.60 3.86 -6.91
N GLN A 88 5.44 4.48 -6.72
CA GLN A 88 5.34 5.83 -6.19
C GLN A 88 5.93 5.93 -4.79
N LEU A 89 5.66 4.96 -3.91
CA LEU A 89 6.27 4.94 -2.56
C LEU A 89 7.79 4.74 -2.61
N ARG A 90 8.29 3.99 -3.60
CA ARG A 90 9.73 3.77 -3.81
C ARG A 90 10.45 4.95 -4.47
N ASP A 91 9.76 6.05 -4.80
CA ASP A 91 10.42 7.31 -5.15
C ASP A 91 10.99 7.94 -3.86
N PRO A 92 12.31 8.18 -3.76
CA PRO A 92 12.93 8.75 -2.57
C PRO A 92 12.30 10.08 -2.14
N LYS A 93 11.92 10.93 -3.10
CA LYS A 93 11.32 12.25 -2.79
C LYS A 93 9.92 12.11 -2.22
N VAL A 94 9.15 11.15 -2.74
CA VAL A 94 7.81 10.85 -2.22
C VAL A 94 7.91 10.24 -0.82
N LEU A 95 8.86 9.32 -0.60
CA LEU A 95 9.06 8.71 0.69
C LEU A 95 9.48 9.74 1.76
N GLU A 96 10.44 10.62 1.44
CA GLU A 96 10.93 11.67 2.35
C GLU A 96 9.83 12.67 2.74
N SER A 97 9.11 13.19 1.74
CA SER A 97 7.99 14.10 1.99
C SER A 97 6.84 13.42 2.73
N GLY A 98 6.57 12.14 2.42
CA GLY A 98 5.54 11.33 3.07
C GLY A 98 5.83 11.12 4.56
N ILE A 99 7.06 10.76 4.91
CA ILE A 99 7.46 10.54 6.31
C ILE A 99 7.40 11.84 7.12
N ALA A 100 7.90 12.95 6.58
CA ALA A 100 7.82 14.25 7.26
C ALA A 100 6.34 14.63 7.54
N THR A 101 5.45 14.36 6.59
CA THR A 101 4.02 14.60 6.74
C THR A 101 3.41 13.70 7.82
N ILE A 102 3.73 12.40 7.81
CA ILE A 102 3.24 11.43 8.80
C ILE A 102 3.72 11.79 10.21
N ASP A 103 4.99 12.14 10.40
CA ASP A 103 5.52 12.56 11.71
C ASP A 103 4.77 13.79 12.24
N GLY A 104 4.53 14.80 11.39
CA GLY A 104 3.74 15.98 11.75
C GLY A 104 2.30 15.64 12.15
N LEU A 105 1.64 14.76 11.41
CA LEU A 105 0.27 14.31 11.69
C LEU A 105 0.19 13.50 12.99
N ILE A 106 1.12 12.58 13.23
CA ILE A 106 1.18 11.78 14.45
C ILE A 106 1.38 12.68 15.67
N ARG A 107 2.36 13.60 15.62
CA ARG A 107 2.59 14.57 16.72
C ARG A 107 1.35 15.41 17.00
N LYS A 108 0.67 15.88 15.95
CA LYS A 108 -0.58 16.65 16.08
C LYS A 108 -1.70 15.81 16.70
N ASN A 109 -1.86 14.56 16.29
CA ASN A 109 -2.89 13.67 16.82
C ASN A 109 -2.65 13.33 18.29
N ILE A 110 -1.41 13.03 18.68
CA ILE A 110 -1.02 12.82 20.08
C ILE A 110 -1.34 14.05 20.93
N ARG A 111 -0.95 15.26 20.47
CA ARG A 111 -1.27 16.52 21.17
C ARG A 111 -2.77 16.73 21.38
N ASN A 112 -3.59 16.22 20.47
CA ASN A 112 -5.05 16.36 20.51
C ASN A 112 -5.76 15.16 21.14
N ASN A 113 -5.04 14.21 21.75
CA ASN A 113 -5.57 12.94 22.25
C ASN A 113 -6.45 12.19 21.24
N LYS A 114 -6.13 12.33 19.94
CA LYS A 114 -6.78 11.60 18.85
C LYS A 114 -6.02 10.30 18.61
N PHE A 115 -6.60 9.18 19.01
CA PHE A 115 -6.06 7.86 18.70
C PHE A 115 -6.66 7.34 17.39
N PRO A 116 -5.87 6.61 16.58
CA PRO A 116 -6.42 5.92 15.42
C PRO A 116 -7.50 4.93 15.87
N ASN A 117 -8.65 4.92 15.19
CA ASN A 117 -9.65 3.88 15.38
C ASN A 117 -9.25 2.67 14.51
N PRO A 118 -8.87 1.53 15.09
CA PRO A 118 -8.44 0.35 14.34
C PRO A 118 -9.61 -0.45 13.76
N GLN A 119 -10.87 -0.02 13.92
CA GLN A 119 -11.97 -0.59 13.18
C GLN A 119 -11.67 -0.44 11.68
N LEU A 120 -11.40 -1.59 11.05
CA LEU A 120 -11.07 -1.74 9.63
C LEU A 120 -11.89 -0.75 8.79
N VAL A 121 -11.18 0.07 8.03
CA VAL A 121 -11.81 0.87 6.98
C VAL A 121 -12.51 -0.14 6.05
N PRO A 122 -13.83 0.00 5.81
CA PRO A 122 -14.51 -0.90 4.91
C PRO A 122 -13.83 -0.83 3.54
N ASN A 123 -13.80 -1.95 2.82
CA ASN A 123 -13.27 -2.06 1.44
C ASN A 123 -11.74 -2.18 1.29
N GLU A 124 -11.04 -2.58 2.35
CA GLU A 124 -9.59 -2.74 2.37
C GLU A 124 -9.11 -4.18 2.53
N ILE A 125 -7.96 -4.48 1.91
CA ILE A 125 -7.14 -5.65 2.24
C ILE A 125 -5.70 -5.21 2.46
N ALA A 126 -5.06 -5.74 3.52
CA ALA A 126 -3.66 -5.50 3.83
C ALA A 126 -2.78 -6.68 3.39
N VAL A 127 -1.74 -6.40 2.61
CA VAL A 127 -0.85 -7.41 2.03
C VAL A 127 0.61 -7.04 2.26
N ASN A 128 1.43 -8.02 2.63
CA ASN A 128 2.86 -7.84 2.82
C ASN A 128 3.64 -8.00 1.50
N SER A 129 4.41 -6.98 1.10
CA SER A 129 5.28 -6.98 -0.08
C SER A 129 6.76 -6.96 0.33
N ASN A 130 7.44 -8.04 -0.02
CA ASN A 130 8.89 -8.18 0.15
C ASN A 130 9.64 -7.70 -1.10
#